data_AF-A0A961WGJ6-F1
#
_entry.id   AF-A0A961WGJ6-F1
#
_cell.length_a   1.000
_cell.length_b   1.000
_cell.length_c   1.000
_cell.angle_alpha   90.00
_cell.angle_beta   90.00
_cell.angle_gamma   90.00
#
_symmetry.space_group_name_H-M   'P 1'
#
loop_
_entity.id
_entity.type
_entity.pdbx_description
1 polymer ?
#
loop_
_entity_poly.entity_id
_entity_poly.type
_entity_poly.pdbx_seq_one_letter_code
_entity_poly.pdbx_strand_id
1 'polypeptide(L)'
;PRARHPRRVAVLGDMLELGARARELHVSVSSAITEAGIDRVFACGPNMRHLFDALPARLQGVWAETSADLEEALRHDIAAGDAVMIKGSNGSRMARLVTLVRTLGARAA
;
A
#
# COMPACT_ATOMS: atom_id res chain seq x y z
N PRO A 1 5.77 17.40 4.89
CA PRO A 1 5.12 17.36 6.23
C PRO A 1 3.63 17.07 6.10
N ARG A 2 2.95 16.55 7.14
CA ARG A 2 1.48 16.31 7.13
C ARG A 2 0.67 17.57 6.75
N ALA A 3 1.15 18.74 7.14
CA ALA A 3 0.57 20.02 6.76
C ALA A 3 0.52 20.26 5.23
N ARG A 4 1.46 19.67 4.48
CA ARG A 4 1.54 19.80 3.01
C ARG A 4 0.84 18.65 2.27
N HIS A 5 0.77 17.49 2.91
CA HIS A 5 0.19 16.27 2.36
C HIS A 5 -0.73 15.67 3.44
N PRO A 6 -2.00 16.11 3.48
CA PRO A 6 -2.91 15.80 4.57
C PRO A 6 -3.31 14.33 4.59
N ARG A 7 -3.36 13.70 3.41
CA ARG A 7 -3.68 12.28 3.24
C ARG A 7 -2.43 11.47 2.89
N ARG A 8 -2.22 10.38 3.61
CA ARG A 8 -1.11 9.44 3.44
C ARG A 8 -1.61 8.08 3.00
N VAL A 9 -1.08 7.60 1.89
CA VAL A 9 -1.43 6.32 1.27
C VAL A 9 -0.23 5.39 1.34
N ALA A 10 -0.43 4.18 1.84
CA ALA A 10 0.57 3.10 1.79
C ALA A 10 0.14 2.04 0.76
N VAL A 11 1.06 1.65 -0.11
CA VAL A 11 0.87 0.57 -1.10
C VAL A 11 1.91 -0.50 -0.81
N LEU A 12 1.48 -1.60 -0.21
CA LEU A 12 2.35 -2.60 0.41
C LEU A 12 2.27 -3.95 -0.32
N GLY A 13 3.41 -4.47 -0.73
CA GLY A 13 3.55 -5.81 -1.29
C GLY A 13 4.13 -6.80 -0.28
N ASP A 14 3.91 -8.10 -0.53
CA ASP A 14 4.45 -9.19 0.27
C ASP A 14 5.92 -9.00 0.70
N MET A 15 6.15 -9.27 1.98
CA MET A 15 7.47 -9.45 2.57
C MET A 15 7.86 -10.92 2.37
N LEU A 16 8.65 -11.21 1.34
CA LEU A 16 9.10 -12.58 1.03
C LEU A 16 10.20 -13.05 2.00
N GLU A 17 10.53 -14.34 1.93
CA GLU A 17 11.60 -14.98 2.72
C GLU A 17 11.38 -15.00 4.24
N LEU A 18 10.12 -14.96 4.71
CA LEU A 18 9.77 -15.00 6.14
C LEU A 18 9.42 -16.38 6.69
N GLY A 19 9.31 -17.39 5.82
CA GLY A 19 8.96 -18.76 6.20
C GLY A 19 7.67 -18.86 7.01
N ALA A 20 7.67 -19.71 8.04
CA ALA A 20 6.49 -19.96 8.89
C ALA A 20 5.97 -18.72 9.63
N ARG A 21 6.77 -17.66 9.77
CA ARG A 21 6.39 -16.41 10.45
C ARG A 21 5.75 -15.39 9.51
N ALA A 22 5.58 -15.70 8.23
CA ALA A 22 5.05 -14.75 7.25
C ALA A 22 3.74 -14.11 7.73
N ARG A 23 2.75 -14.89 8.15
CA ARG A 23 1.47 -14.38 8.65
C ARG A 23 1.64 -13.40 9.82
N GLU A 24 2.35 -13.82 10.87
CA GLU A 24 2.58 -13.02 12.09
C GLU A 24 3.25 -11.68 11.74
N LEU A 25 4.33 -11.73 10.95
CA LEU A 25 5.13 -10.57 10.60
C LEU A 25 4.43 -9.62 9.62
N HIS A 26 3.50 -10.10 8.79
CA HIS A 26 2.67 -9.21 7.98
C HIS A 26 1.65 -8.49 8.86
N VAL A 27 0.96 -9.22 9.75
CA VAL A 27 -0.02 -8.63 10.68
C VAL A 27 0.61 -7.61 11.61
N SER A 28 1.85 -7.82 12.05
CA SER A 28 2.54 -6.89 12.97
C SER A 28 2.79 -5.50 12.38
N VAL A 29 2.70 -5.33 11.05
CA VAL A 29 2.80 -4.02 10.39
C VAL A 29 1.59 -3.12 10.69
N SER A 30 0.47 -3.67 11.13
CA SER A 30 -0.76 -2.92 11.43
C SER A 30 -0.57 -1.82 12.50
N SER A 31 0.27 -2.06 13.52
CA SER A 31 0.59 -1.04 14.53
C SER A 31 1.33 0.14 13.91
N ALA A 32 2.38 -0.13 13.12
CA ALA A 32 3.16 0.90 12.44
C ALA A 32 2.30 1.73 11.47
N ILE A 33 1.34 1.11 10.78
CA ILE A 33 0.38 1.83 9.91
C ILE A 33 -0.47 2.81 10.73
N THR A 34 -0.96 2.37 11.88
CA THR A 34 -1.79 3.19 12.77
C THR A 34 -0.99 4.32 13.40
N GLU A 35 0.20 4.03 13.92
CA GLU A 35 1.11 5.00 14.55
C GLU A 35 1.62 6.05 13.56
N ALA A 36 1.90 5.66 12.32
CA ALA A 36 2.25 6.60 11.24
C ALA A 36 1.04 7.45 10.78
N GLY A 37 -0.16 7.11 11.24
CA GLY A 37 -1.46 7.70 10.89
C GLY A 37 -1.82 7.50 9.42
N ILE A 38 -1.42 6.40 8.79
CA ILE A 38 -1.78 6.13 7.39
C ILE A 38 -3.31 6.19 7.24
N ASP A 39 -3.77 6.91 6.23
CA ASP A 39 -5.19 7.17 5.99
C ASP A 39 -5.80 6.13 5.05
N ARG A 40 -4.96 5.50 4.20
CA ARG A 40 -5.39 4.49 3.22
C ARG A 40 -4.29 3.47 2.95
N VAL A 41 -4.65 2.19 2.86
CA VAL A 41 -3.73 1.07 2.59
C VAL A 41 -4.21 0.24 1.42
N PHE A 42 -3.33 0.05 0.45
CA PHE A 42 -3.46 -0.93 -0.62
C PHE A 42 -2.47 -2.06 -0.37
N ALA A 43 -2.89 -3.29 -0.62
CA ALA A 43 -2.14 -4.48 -0.26
C ALA A 43 -2.03 -5.43 -1.46
N CYS A 44 -0.84 -5.97 -1.71
CA CYS A 44 -0.54 -6.85 -2.82
C CYS A 44 0.10 -8.15 -2.33
N GLY A 45 -0.51 -9.28 -2.68
CA GLY A 45 0.04 -10.62 -2.43
C GLY A 45 -0.68 -11.38 -1.32
N PRO A 46 -0.55 -12.72 -1.32
CA PRO A 46 -1.31 -13.59 -0.43
C PRO A 46 -1.02 -13.33 1.06
N ASN A 47 0.22 -13.02 1.43
CA ASN A 47 0.55 -12.77 2.83
C ASN A 47 0.12 -11.38 3.29
N MET A 48 0.16 -10.38 2.41
CA MET A 48 -0.36 -9.03 2.68
C MET A 48 -1.88 -9.01 2.87
N ARG A 49 -2.60 -10.05 2.43
CA ARG A 49 -4.01 -10.21 2.79
C ARG A 49 -4.20 -10.25 4.31
N HIS A 50 -3.30 -10.91 5.03
CA HIS A 50 -3.37 -10.99 6.49
C HIS A 50 -3.20 -9.63 7.16
N LEU A 51 -2.30 -8.79 6.65
CA LEU A 51 -2.20 -7.40 7.10
C LEU A 51 -3.50 -6.65 6.78
N PHE A 52 -3.95 -6.72 5.52
CA PHE A 52 -5.11 -5.98 5.06
C PHE A 52 -6.34 -6.28 5.89
N ASP A 53 -6.64 -7.57 6.12
CA ASP A 53 -7.78 -8.03 6.92
C ASP A 53 -7.70 -7.59 8.39
N ALA A 54 -6.49 -7.39 8.93
CA ALA A 54 -6.28 -6.93 10.31
C ALA A 54 -6.46 -5.41 10.49
N LEU A 55 -6.51 -4.64 9.39
CA LEU A 55 -6.67 -3.18 9.46
C LEU A 55 -8.14 -2.78 9.73
N PRO A 56 -8.36 -1.64 10.41
CA PRO A 56 -9.70 -1.04 10.46
C PRO A 56 -10.24 -0.76 9.05
N ALA A 57 -11.51 -1.06 8.81
CA ALA A 57 -12.16 -0.90 7.49
C ALA A 57 -11.99 0.50 6.87
N ARG A 58 -11.93 1.55 7.69
CA ARG A 58 -11.68 2.93 7.23
C ARG A 58 -10.33 3.10 6.51
N LEU A 59 -9.32 2.32 6.88
CA LEU A 59 -7.99 2.36 6.28
C LEU A 59 -7.88 1.47 5.03
N GLN A 60 -8.77 0.49 4.88
CA GLN A 60 -8.71 -0.49 3.81
C GLN A 60 -9.09 0.13 2.46
N GLY A 61 -8.10 0.27 1.57
CA GLY A 61 -8.28 0.50 0.15
C GLY A 61 -8.68 -0.79 -0.56
N VAL A 62 -7.80 -1.30 -1.40
CA VAL A 62 -7.99 -2.58 -2.11
C VAL A 62 -6.83 -3.51 -1.80
N TRP A 63 -7.16 -4.78 -1.55
CA TRP A 63 -6.22 -5.89 -1.62
C TRP A 63 -6.34 -6.57 -2.99
N ALA A 64 -5.22 -6.95 -3.58
CA ALA A 64 -5.19 -7.79 -4.76
C ALA A 64 -4.05 -8.81 -4.72
N GLU A 65 -4.16 -9.84 -5.55
CA GLU A 65 -3.17 -10.92 -5.60
C GLU A 65 -1.85 -10.46 -6.23
N THR A 66 -1.91 -9.64 -7.28
CA THR A 66 -0.72 -9.09 -7.94
C THR A 66 -0.70 -7.57 -7.93
N SER A 67 0.48 -7.00 -8.15
CA SER A 67 0.64 -5.54 -8.24
C SER A 67 0.00 -4.97 -9.51
N ALA A 68 -0.25 -5.79 -10.54
CA ALA A 68 -0.99 -5.36 -11.73
C ALA A 68 -2.45 -5.02 -11.39
N ASP A 69 -3.04 -5.84 -10.54
CA ASP A 69 -4.47 -5.79 -10.22
C ASP A 69 -4.82 -4.60 -9.31
N LEU A 70 -3.81 -3.96 -8.71
CA LEU A 70 -3.99 -2.72 -7.95
C LEU A 70 -4.05 -1.46 -8.82
N GLU A 71 -3.66 -1.51 -10.09
CA GLU A 71 -3.49 -0.31 -10.90
C GLU A 71 -4.78 0.51 -11.00
N GLU A 72 -5.90 -0.14 -11.28
CA GLU A 72 -7.18 0.55 -11.46
C GLU A 72 -7.68 1.18 -10.16
N ALA A 73 -7.56 0.46 -9.05
CA ALA A 73 -7.92 0.97 -7.74
C ALA A 73 -7.08 2.19 -7.35
N LEU A 74 -5.78 2.16 -7.67
CA LEU A 74 -4.87 3.29 -7.42
C LEU A 74 -5.17 4.49 -8.32
N ARG A 75 -5.55 4.29 -9.59
CA ARG A 75 -5.98 5.36 -10.49
C ARG A 75 -7.21 6.09 -9.96
N HIS A 76 -8.14 5.36 -9.37
CA HIS A 76 -9.39 5.92 -8.85
C HIS A 76 -9.23 6.61 -7.49
N ASP A 77 -8.38 6.07 -6.60
CA ASP A 77 -8.32 6.55 -5.21
C ASP A 77 -7.22 7.59 -4.96
N ILE A 78 -6.09 7.55 -5.69
CA ILE A 78 -5.01 8.52 -5.50
C ILE A 78 -5.42 9.88 -6.05
N ALA A 79 -5.25 10.91 -5.23
CA ALA A 79 -5.62 12.28 -5.56
C ALA A 79 -4.43 13.25 -5.43
N ALA A 80 -4.58 14.43 -6.03
CA ALA A 80 -3.63 15.52 -5.85
C ALA A 80 -3.48 15.88 -4.37
N GLY A 81 -2.24 16.06 -3.91
CA GLY A 81 -1.93 16.35 -2.51
C GLY A 81 -1.62 15.12 -1.66
N ASP A 82 -1.93 13.90 -2.13
CA ASP A 82 -1.58 12.67 -1.41
C ASP A 82 -0.06 12.49 -1.27
N ALA A 83 0.37 11.99 -0.11
CA ALA A 83 1.70 11.41 0.05
C ALA A 83 1.60 9.89 -0.07
N VAL A 84 2.24 9.32 -1.09
CA VAL A 84 2.16 7.88 -1.39
C VAL A 84 3.49 7.20 -1.10
N MET A 85 3.47 6.16 -0.25
CA MET A 85 4.61 5.26 -0.03
C MET A 85 4.32 3.91 -0.69
N ILE A 86 5.25 3.44 -1.52
CA ILE A 86 5.16 2.11 -2.15
C ILE A 86 6.33 1.27 -1.64
N LYS A 87 6.04 0.08 -1.09
CA LYS A 87 7.07 -0.83 -0.59
C LYS A 87 6.65 -2.29 -0.78
N GLY A 88 7.58 -3.13 -1.21
CA GLY A 88 7.41 -4.57 -1.28
C GLY A 88 8.73 -5.25 -1.62
N SER A 89 8.76 -6.57 -1.57
CA SER A 89 9.90 -7.34 -2.09
C SER A 89 10.06 -7.14 -3.61
N ASN A 90 11.24 -7.45 -4.16
CA ASN A 90 11.42 -7.45 -5.61
C ASN A 90 10.46 -8.44 -6.32
N GLY A 91 10.19 -9.59 -5.68
CA GLY A 91 9.26 -10.61 -6.18
C GLY A 91 7.80 -10.13 -6.26
N SER A 92 7.41 -9.13 -5.46
CA SER A 92 6.08 -8.51 -5.52
C SER A 92 5.90 -7.55 -6.72
N ARG A 93 6.98 -7.25 -7.45
CA ARG A 93 6.98 -6.43 -8.68
C ARG A 93 6.33 -5.04 -8.53
N MET A 94 6.43 -4.45 -7.34
CA MET A 94 5.78 -3.16 -7.01
C MET A 94 6.30 -1.96 -7.81
N ALA A 95 7.46 -2.08 -8.48
CA ALA A 95 8.07 -1.01 -9.26
C ALA A 95 7.14 -0.45 -10.36
N ARG A 96 6.25 -1.28 -10.92
CA ARG A 96 5.24 -0.82 -11.90
C ARG A 96 4.31 0.24 -11.31
N LEU A 97 3.95 0.10 -10.03
CA LEU A 97 3.05 1.02 -9.33
C LEU A 97 3.74 2.36 -9.03
N VAL A 98 5.07 2.37 -8.87
CA VAL A 98 5.86 3.61 -8.78
C VAL A 98 5.73 4.40 -10.08
N THR A 99 5.91 3.74 -11.22
CA THR A 99 5.74 4.38 -12.53
C THR A 99 4.32 4.93 -12.70
N LEU A 100 3.31 4.13 -12.38
CA LEU A 100 1.91 4.56 -12.41
C LEU A 100 1.67 5.84 -11.60
N VAL A 101 2.04 5.83 -10.33
CA VAL A 101 1.79 6.95 -9.41
C VAL A 101 2.55 8.20 -9.84
N ARG A 102 3.77 8.07 -10.37
CA ARG A 102 4.51 9.20 -10.95
C ARG A 102 3.78 9.80 -12.16
N THR A 103 3.20 8.98 -13.02
CA THR A 103 2.39 9.47 -14.16
C THR A 103 1.12 10.18 -13.69
N LEU A 104 0.46 9.69 -12.65
CA LEU A 104 -0.71 10.38 -12.07
C LEU A 104 -0.33 11.74 -11.49
N GLY A 105 0.78 11.81 -10.74
CA GLY A 105 1.29 13.05 -10.17
C GLY A 105 1.70 14.09 -11.23
N ALA A 106 2.30 13.65 -12.34
CA ALA A 106 2.68 14.54 -13.45
C ALA A 106 1.48 15.13 -14.22
N ARG A 107 0.31 14.49 -14.17
CA ARG A 107 -0.93 15.01 -14.79
C ARG A 107 -1.66 16.02 -13.92
N ALA A 108 -1.38 16.02 -12.62
CA ALA A 108 -2.03 16.89 -11.63
C ALA A 108 -1.24 18.18 -11.35
N ALA A 109 -0.03 18.31 -11.90
CA ALA A 109 0.85 19.47 -11.80
C ALA A 109 0.75 20.33 -13.07
#